data_AF-A0A966N5H7-F1
#
_entry.id   AF-A0A966N5H7-F1
#
_cell.length_a   1.000
_cell.length_b   1.000
_cell.length_c   1.000
_cell.angle_alpha   90.00
_cell.angle_beta   90.00
_cell.angle_gamma   90.00
#
_symmetry.space_group_name_H-M   'P 1'
#
loop_
_entity.id
_entity.type
_entity.pdbx_description
1 polymer ?
#
loop_
_entity_poly.entity_id
_entity_poly.type
_entity_poly.pdbx_seq_one_letter_code
_entity_poly.pdbx_strand_id
1 'polypeptide(L)'
;MPARTLRRAGSIAAALLIVASCSNDDVATNATTPAETATTVGAEQPDPNDLSQVCFSPIVVQTDWFPQAEHGGIYELLGDDYQVDAERGATTGSLVFRGVDTGVDLEIRAGGPFIESPVVTEMFLDGSIMFGYVGTDVALSRQAETPTLAVFNALSVNPQ
;
A
#
# COMPACT_ATOMS: atom_id res chain seq x y z
N MET A 1 -57.02 21.02 14.37
CA MET A 1 -56.37 20.50 15.59
C MET A 1 -55.18 19.65 15.18
N PRO A 2 -53.99 19.69 15.81
CA PRO A 2 -53.42 20.67 16.74
C PRO A 2 -52.07 21.26 16.24
N ALA A 3 -51.73 22.45 16.74
CA ALA A 3 -50.36 22.95 16.81
C ALA A 3 -49.71 22.45 18.10
N ARG A 4 -48.47 21.97 18.06
CA ARG A 4 -47.63 21.81 19.25
C ARG A 4 -46.20 22.27 18.96
N THR A 5 -45.87 23.36 19.61
CA THR A 5 -44.58 24.03 19.71
C THR A 5 -43.59 23.21 20.54
N LEU A 6 -42.37 23.03 20.05
CA LEU A 6 -41.24 22.57 20.84
C LEU A 6 -40.28 23.75 21.08
N ARG A 7 -40.07 24.09 22.35
CA ARG A 7 -38.90 24.84 22.83
C ARG A 7 -38.42 24.20 24.12
N ARG A 8 -37.21 23.66 24.12
CA ARG A 8 -36.36 23.59 25.31
C ARG A 8 -34.92 23.92 24.92
N ALA A 9 -34.39 24.91 25.63
CA ALA A 9 -33.00 25.34 25.64
C ALA A 9 -32.15 24.38 26.49
N GLY A 10 -30.86 24.34 26.23
CA GLY A 10 -29.86 23.68 27.09
C GLY A 10 -28.45 24.06 26.63
N SER A 11 -27.74 24.78 27.49
CA SER A 11 -26.50 25.52 27.21
C SER A 11 -25.23 24.79 27.65
N ILE A 12 -24.14 25.07 26.93
CA ILE A 12 -22.72 25.22 27.34
C ILE A 12 -21.94 24.01 27.90
N ALA A 13 -20.83 23.69 27.24
CA ALA A 13 -19.55 23.41 27.89
C ALA A 13 -18.38 23.74 26.94
N ALA A 14 -17.58 24.74 27.29
CA ALA A 14 -16.33 25.10 26.64
C ALA A 14 -15.18 24.34 27.30
N ALA A 15 -14.35 23.65 26.51
CA ALA A 15 -13.16 22.97 26.99
C ALA A 15 -11.90 23.75 26.52
N LEU A 16 -11.13 24.27 27.49
CA LEU A 16 -9.81 24.85 27.26
C LEU A 16 -8.78 23.73 27.02
N LEU A 17 -8.04 23.78 25.91
CA LEU A 17 -6.83 22.99 25.70
C LEU A 17 -5.61 23.77 26.22
N ILE A 18 -4.83 23.14 27.10
CA ILE A 18 -3.55 23.63 27.61
C ILE A 18 -2.43 23.06 26.72
N VAL A 19 -1.59 23.94 26.18
CA VAL A 19 -0.39 23.59 25.40
C VAL A 19 0.74 23.28 26.38
N ALA A 20 1.29 22.06 26.32
CA ALA A 20 2.51 21.69 27.05
C ALA A 20 3.73 21.96 26.16
N SER A 21 4.50 23.01 26.48
CA SER A 21 5.85 23.24 25.94
C SER A 21 6.87 22.82 27.00
N CYS A 22 7.59 21.73 26.78
CA CYS A 22 8.75 21.39 27.59
C CYS A 22 9.98 22.12 27.02
N SER A 23 10.29 23.27 27.60
CA SER A 23 11.63 23.88 27.56
C SER A 23 12.38 23.32 28.75
N ASN A 24 13.47 22.58 28.53
CA ASN A 24 14.35 22.13 29.59
C ASN A 24 15.56 23.08 29.65
N ASP A 25 15.55 23.95 30.67
CA ASP A 25 16.68 24.77 31.08
C ASP A 25 17.80 23.91 31.71
N ASP A 26 19.02 24.27 31.38
CA ASP A 26 20.27 23.72 31.90
C ASP A 26 20.43 23.95 33.42
N VAL A 27 20.76 22.89 34.16
CA VAL A 27 21.36 22.97 35.50
C VAL A 27 22.69 22.22 35.48
N ALA A 28 23.77 23.00 35.56
CA ALA A 28 25.13 22.50 35.69
C ALA A 28 25.35 21.84 37.07
N THR A 29 25.78 20.58 37.06
CA THR A 29 26.49 19.96 38.20
C THR A 29 27.71 19.20 37.68
N ASN A 30 28.89 19.69 38.05
CA ASN A 30 30.18 19.06 37.78
C ASN A 30 30.31 17.77 38.61
N ALA A 31 30.23 16.62 37.95
CA ALA A 31 30.68 15.34 38.49
C ALA A 31 31.56 14.64 37.43
N THR A 32 32.87 14.68 37.64
CA THR A 32 33.85 13.95 36.82
C THR A 32 33.61 12.45 36.95
N THR A 33 32.98 11.88 35.93
CA THR A 33 32.78 10.44 35.74
C THR A 33 33.58 10.06 34.48
N PRO A 34 34.32 8.94 34.43
CA PRO A 34 35.04 8.54 33.23
C PRO A 34 34.07 8.49 32.05
N ALA A 35 34.38 9.23 30.98
CA ALA A 35 33.60 9.26 29.77
C ALA A 35 33.66 7.87 29.11
N GLU A 36 32.68 7.03 29.41
CA GLU A 36 32.37 5.89 28.59
C GLU A 36 31.90 6.47 27.26
N THR A 37 32.68 6.26 26.20
CA THR A 37 32.32 6.64 24.84
C THR A 37 31.19 5.73 24.43
N ALA A 38 29.97 6.06 24.84
CA ALA A 38 28.77 5.51 24.26
C ALA A 38 28.80 5.90 22.79
N THR A 39 29.24 4.95 21.95
CA THR A 39 28.93 4.99 20.53
C THR A 39 27.42 4.90 20.47
N THR A 40 26.75 6.04 20.45
CA THR A 40 25.39 6.11 19.95
C THR A 40 25.49 5.69 18.50
N VAL A 41 25.27 4.39 18.24
CA VAL A 41 24.81 3.94 16.94
C VAL A 41 23.49 4.69 16.79
N GLY A 42 23.52 5.81 16.07
CA GLY A 42 22.29 6.48 15.68
C GLY A 42 21.45 5.41 15.02
N ALA A 43 20.21 5.24 15.48
CA ALA A 43 19.29 4.31 14.84
C ALA A 43 19.35 4.59 13.34
N GLU A 44 19.74 3.58 12.56
CA GLU A 44 19.72 3.64 11.10
C GLU A 44 18.33 4.15 10.72
N GLN A 45 18.28 5.28 10.02
CA GLN A 45 16.99 5.76 9.55
C GLN A 45 16.46 4.70 8.60
N PRO A 46 15.23 4.18 8.79
CA PRO A 46 14.73 3.10 7.96
C PRO A 46 14.81 3.52 6.49
N ASP A 47 15.33 2.63 5.65
CA ASP A 47 15.37 2.85 4.21
C ASP A 47 13.92 3.09 3.74
N PRO A 48 13.61 4.25 3.13
CA PRO A 48 12.25 4.53 2.66
C PRO A 48 11.76 3.53 1.61
N ASN A 49 12.66 2.73 1.02
CA ASN A 49 12.33 1.67 0.07
C ASN A 49 12.19 0.29 0.73
N ASP A 50 12.48 0.11 2.03
CA ASP A 50 12.25 -1.15 2.73
C ASP A 50 10.76 -1.33 3.03
N LEU A 51 10.15 -2.29 2.33
CA LEU A 51 8.75 -2.66 2.43
C LEU A 51 8.51 -3.88 3.33
N SER A 52 9.58 -4.54 3.81
CA SER A 52 9.50 -5.84 4.52
C SER A 52 8.66 -5.81 5.79
N GLN A 53 8.54 -4.65 6.44
CA GLN A 53 7.78 -4.48 7.69
C GLN A 53 6.34 -4.00 7.48
N VAL A 54 5.97 -3.56 6.27
CA VAL A 54 4.68 -2.92 5.98
C VAL A 54 3.86 -3.63 4.90
N CYS A 55 4.50 -4.40 4.04
CA CYS A 55 3.88 -5.11 2.94
C CYS A 55 3.90 -6.63 3.15
N PHE A 56 2.92 -7.31 2.55
CA PHE A 56 2.98 -8.76 2.35
C PHE A 56 4.04 -9.11 1.31
N SER A 57 4.61 -10.31 1.40
CA SER A 57 5.48 -10.87 0.38
C SER A 57 4.95 -12.25 -0.06
N PRO A 58 4.71 -12.48 -1.37
CA PRO A 58 4.85 -11.51 -2.46
C PRO A 58 3.72 -10.47 -2.49
N ILE A 59 4.01 -9.30 -3.04
CA ILE A 59 2.99 -8.37 -3.54
C ILE A 59 2.49 -8.94 -4.87
N VAL A 60 1.22 -9.33 -4.92
CA VAL A 60 0.62 -9.92 -6.12
C VAL A 60 -0.12 -8.87 -6.95
N VAL A 61 0.20 -8.80 -8.24
CA VAL A 61 -0.51 -8.02 -9.25
C VAL A 61 -1.19 -8.98 -10.24
N GLN A 62 -2.52 -8.97 -10.28
CA GLN A 62 -3.30 -9.71 -11.26
C GLN A 62 -3.57 -8.82 -12.48
N THR A 63 -2.99 -9.17 -13.62
CA THR A 63 -3.30 -8.51 -14.90
C THR A 63 -4.61 -9.07 -15.47
N ASP A 64 -5.26 -8.30 -16.34
CA ASP A 64 -6.50 -8.66 -17.03
C ASP A 64 -6.27 -9.52 -18.28
N TRP A 65 -5.05 -9.48 -18.82
CA TRP A 65 -4.69 -10.18 -20.04
C TRP A 65 -3.28 -10.80 -19.99
N PHE A 66 -2.79 -11.30 -21.13
CA PHE A 66 -1.43 -11.82 -21.27
C PHE A 66 -0.37 -10.72 -20.99
N PRO A 67 0.89 -11.10 -20.70
CA PRO A 67 2.01 -10.17 -20.67
C PRO A 67 2.14 -9.46 -22.04
N GLN A 68 1.96 -8.14 -22.04
CA GLN A 68 2.04 -7.28 -23.21
C GLN A 68 2.80 -5.98 -22.84
N ALA A 69 3.11 -5.16 -23.84
CA ALA A 69 4.01 -4.02 -23.68
C ALA A 69 3.47 -2.96 -22.69
N GLU A 70 2.15 -2.78 -22.63
CA GLU A 70 1.45 -1.89 -21.70
C GLU A 70 1.61 -2.31 -20.23
N HIS A 71 1.92 -3.58 -19.97
CA HIS A 71 2.23 -4.09 -18.64
C HIS A 71 3.71 -3.87 -18.27
N GLY A 72 4.56 -3.42 -19.19
CA GLY A 72 6.01 -3.34 -18.99
C GLY A 72 6.45 -2.56 -17.75
N GLY A 73 5.67 -1.55 -17.32
CA GLY A 73 5.98 -0.76 -16.14
C GLY A 73 6.06 -1.56 -14.83
N ILE A 74 5.23 -2.62 -14.67
CA ILE A 74 5.31 -3.49 -13.49
C ILE A 74 6.40 -4.56 -13.64
N TYR A 75 6.73 -4.97 -14.87
CA TYR A 75 7.82 -5.93 -15.12
C TYR A 75 9.21 -5.31 -14.89
N GLU A 76 9.35 -3.99 -15.09
CA GLU A 76 10.60 -3.26 -14.77
C GLU A 76 10.93 -3.27 -13.26
N LEU A 77 9.95 -3.59 -12.41
CA LEU A 77 10.14 -3.70 -10.97
C LEU A 77 10.66 -5.09 -10.54
N LEU A 78 10.74 -6.07 -11.43
CA LEU A 78 11.30 -7.38 -11.11
C LEU A 78 12.83 -7.31 -11.10
N GLY A 79 13.43 -7.87 -10.05
CA GLY A 79 14.86 -8.12 -9.99
C GLY A 79 15.32 -9.17 -10.99
N ASP A 80 16.64 -9.22 -11.25
CA ASP A 80 17.27 -10.18 -12.17
C ASP A 80 17.10 -11.66 -11.74
N ASP A 81 16.63 -11.90 -10.52
CA ASP A 81 16.37 -13.21 -9.93
C ASP A 81 15.01 -13.82 -10.33
N TYR A 82 14.21 -13.10 -11.12
CA TYR A 82 12.85 -13.51 -11.47
C TYR A 82 12.76 -14.90 -12.10
N GLN A 83 11.68 -15.60 -11.80
CA GLN A 83 11.32 -16.91 -12.32
C GLN A 83 9.97 -16.84 -13.03
N VAL A 84 9.87 -17.51 -14.18
CA VAL A 84 8.63 -17.59 -14.97
C VAL A 84 8.01 -18.97 -14.81
N ASP A 85 6.78 -19.00 -14.32
CA ASP A 85 5.91 -20.17 -14.28
C ASP A 85 4.86 -20.04 -15.39
N ALA A 86 5.16 -20.64 -16.55
CA ALA A 86 4.29 -20.55 -17.73
C ALA A 86 3.00 -21.37 -17.58
N GLU A 87 2.98 -22.39 -16.73
CA GLU A 87 1.78 -23.22 -16.51
C GLU A 87 0.76 -22.47 -15.67
N ARG A 88 1.23 -21.78 -14.62
CA ARG A 88 0.40 -20.92 -13.77
C ARG A 88 0.15 -19.53 -14.38
N GLY A 89 0.91 -19.15 -15.39
CA GLY A 89 0.86 -17.82 -15.99
C GLY A 89 1.36 -16.75 -15.03
N ALA A 90 2.50 -16.97 -14.36
CA ALA A 90 3.01 -16.05 -13.37
C ALA A 90 4.52 -15.81 -13.49
N THR A 91 4.96 -14.62 -13.10
CA THR A 91 6.37 -14.27 -12.97
C THR A 91 6.62 -13.72 -11.57
N THR A 92 7.60 -14.27 -10.86
CA THR A 92 7.91 -13.89 -9.47
C THR A 92 9.39 -13.58 -9.31
N GLY A 93 9.74 -12.50 -8.62
CA GLY A 93 11.12 -12.16 -8.28
C GLY A 93 11.17 -11.07 -7.21
N SER A 94 12.36 -10.69 -6.77
CA SER A 94 12.54 -9.60 -5.81
C SER A 94 11.95 -8.30 -6.37
N LEU A 95 11.21 -7.53 -5.56
CA LEU A 95 10.71 -6.22 -5.98
C LEU A 95 11.84 -5.21 -5.83
N VAL A 96 12.33 -4.72 -6.98
CA VAL A 96 13.42 -3.77 -7.07
C VAL A 96 12.90 -2.41 -7.52
N PHE A 97 13.24 -1.35 -6.78
CA PHE A 97 12.93 0.02 -7.15
C PHE A 97 14.23 0.81 -7.34
N ARG A 98 14.46 1.31 -8.57
CA ARG A 98 15.67 2.07 -8.94
C ARG A 98 16.99 1.33 -8.61
N GLY A 99 16.97 0.00 -8.77
CA GLY A 99 18.12 -0.85 -8.50
C GLY A 99 18.33 -1.21 -7.02
N VAL A 100 17.41 -0.84 -6.13
CA VAL A 100 17.43 -1.21 -4.71
C VAL A 100 16.36 -2.25 -4.43
N ASP A 101 16.75 -3.36 -3.80
CA ASP A 101 15.82 -4.38 -3.30
C ASP A 101 14.98 -3.78 -2.15
N THR A 102 13.66 -3.96 -2.23
CA THR A 102 12.70 -3.44 -1.25
C THR A 102 12.40 -4.41 -0.11
N GLY A 103 13.00 -5.61 -0.12
CA GLY A 103 12.84 -6.62 0.93
C GLY A 103 11.54 -7.41 0.85
N VAL A 104 10.78 -7.29 -0.25
CA VAL A 104 9.60 -8.10 -0.58
C VAL A 104 9.68 -8.57 -2.02
N ASP A 105 8.97 -9.65 -2.33
CA ASP A 105 8.85 -10.17 -3.69
C ASP A 105 7.68 -9.51 -4.43
N LEU A 106 7.78 -9.43 -5.75
CA LEU A 106 6.69 -9.11 -6.66
C LEU A 106 6.29 -10.37 -7.42
N GLU A 107 4.99 -10.63 -7.46
CA GLU A 107 4.41 -11.66 -8.33
C GLU A 107 3.41 -11.02 -9.29
N ILE A 108 3.65 -11.20 -10.59
CA ILE A 108 2.76 -10.74 -11.65
C ILE A 108 2.05 -11.97 -12.22
N ARG A 109 0.72 -12.02 -12.07
CA ARG A 109 -0.14 -13.07 -12.62
C ARG A 109 -0.79 -12.58 -13.90
N ALA A 110 -0.73 -13.40 -14.94
CA ALA A 110 -1.39 -13.17 -16.21
C ALA A 110 -2.90 -13.36 -16.06
N GLY A 111 -3.68 -12.53 -16.75
CA GLY A 111 -5.11 -12.74 -16.93
C GLY A 111 -5.39 -13.59 -18.16
N GLY A 112 -6.39 -13.20 -18.96
CA GLY A 112 -6.76 -13.94 -20.16
C GLY A 112 -7.14 -15.40 -19.81
N PRO A 113 -6.54 -16.42 -20.44
CA PRO A 113 -6.92 -17.82 -20.21
C PRO A 113 -6.44 -18.39 -18.86
N PHE A 114 -5.67 -17.65 -18.07
CA PHE A 114 -5.20 -18.11 -16.76
C PHE A 114 -6.21 -17.84 -15.63
N ILE A 115 -7.23 -17.03 -15.89
CA ILE A 115 -8.33 -16.76 -14.95
C ILE A 115 -9.67 -16.98 -15.64
N GLU A 116 -10.67 -17.44 -14.89
CA GLU A 116 -12.01 -17.75 -15.44
C GLU A 116 -13.02 -16.62 -15.18
N SER A 117 -12.66 -15.64 -14.35
CA SER A 117 -13.52 -14.51 -14.00
C SER A 117 -12.81 -13.18 -14.24
N PRO A 118 -13.55 -12.06 -14.27
CA PRO A 118 -12.95 -10.73 -14.28
C PRO A 118 -12.04 -10.52 -13.06
N VAL A 119 -10.99 -9.71 -13.22
CA VAL A 119 -9.97 -9.46 -12.18
C VAL A 119 -10.59 -9.02 -10.85
N VAL A 120 -11.65 -8.20 -10.85
CA VAL A 120 -12.33 -7.79 -9.60
C VAL A 120 -12.94 -8.95 -8.82
N THR A 121 -13.39 -10.00 -9.52
CA THR A 121 -13.91 -11.22 -8.92
C THR A 121 -12.77 -12.06 -8.38
N GLU A 122 -11.67 -12.19 -9.12
CA GLU A 122 -10.48 -12.90 -8.64
C GLU A 122 -9.90 -12.22 -7.39
N MET A 123 -9.78 -10.88 -7.37
CA MET A 123 -9.37 -10.11 -6.18
C MET A 123 -10.30 -10.32 -4.98
N PHE A 124 -11.60 -10.52 -5.22
CA PHE A 124 -12.57 -10.75 -4.16
C PHE A 124 -12.48 -12.18 -3.59
N LEU A 125 -12.18 -13.16 -4.44
CA LEU A 125 -12.09 -14.58 -4.07
C LEU A 125 -10.71 -14.95 -3.49
N ASP A 126 -9.65 -14.32 -3.97
CA ASP A 126 -8.27 -14.54 -3.56
C ASP A 126 -7.70 -13.28 -2.88
N GLY A 127 -7.70 -13.30 -1.54
CA GLY A 127 -7.16 -12.22 -0.71
C GLY A 127 -5.64 -12.06 -0.77
N SER A 128 -4.91 -12.90 -1.52
CA SER A 128 -3.49 -12.68 -1.80
C SER A 128 -3.25 -11.66 -2.92
N ILE A 129 -4.25 -11.41 -3.78
CA ILE A 129 -4.15 -10.45 -4.88
C ILE A 129 -4.26 -9.03 -4.32
N MET A 130 -3.14 -8.31 -4.27
CA MET A 130 -3.08 -6.94 -3.74
C MET A 130 -3.58 -5.91 -4.76
N PHE A 131 -3.14 -6.03 -6.01
CA PHE A 131 -3.50 -5.11 -7.09
C PHE A 131 -4.06 -5.86 -8.29
N GLY A 132 -4.96 -5.21 -9.02
CA GLY A 132 -5.55 -5.74 -10.24
C GLY A 132 -5.60 -4.70 -11.34
N TYR A 133 -5.34 -5.12 -12.58
CA TYR A 133 -5.68 -4.33 -13.75
C TYR A 133 -7.19 -4.45 -13.99
N VAL A 134 -7.90 -3.34 -13.81
CA VAL A 134 -9.36 -3.32 -13.84
C VAL A 134 -9.83 -2.17 -14.71
N GLY A 135 -10.58 -2.50 -15.77
CA GLY A 135 -11.31 -1.51 -16.56
C GLY A 135 -12.34 -0.76 -15.72
N THR A 136 -12.44 0.56 -15.92
CA THR A 136 -13.37 1.42 -15.17
C THR A 136 -14.83 0.99 -15.34
N ASP A 137 -15.20 0.47 -16.50
CA ASP A 137 -16.53 -0.09 -16.79
C ASP A 137 -16.83 -1.35 -15.96
N VAL A 138 -15.83 -2.25 -15.82
CA VAL A 138 -15.93 -3.43 -14.97
C VAL A 138 -16.03 -3.04 -13.50
N ALA A 139 -15.18 -2.12 -13.03
CA ALA A 139 -15.25 -1.60 -11.66
C ALA A 139 -16.62 -1.00 -11.34
N LEU A 140 -17.18 -0.18 -12.25
CA LEU A 140 -18.49 0.44 -12.06
C LEU A 140 -19.65 -0.58 -12.11
N SER A 141 -19.62 -1.51 -13.07
CA SER A 141 -20.70 -2.50 -13.22
C SER A 141 -20.76 -3.52 -12.08
N ARG A 142 -19.62 -3.79 -11.42
CA ARG A 142 -19.51 -4.80 -10.35
C ARG A 142 -19.34 -4.20 -8.95
N GLN A 143 -19.41 -2.88 -8.80
CA GLN A 143 -19.16 -2.18 -7.53
C GLN A 143 -19.99 -2.69 -6.34
N ALA A 144 -21.22 -3.16 -6.58
CA ALA A 144 -22.10 -3.66 -5.53
C ALA A 144 -21.70 -5.04 -4.99
N GLU A 145 -20.95 -5.83 -5.78
CA GLU A 145 -20.62 -7.22 -5.50
C GLU A 145 -19.13 -7.38 -5.14
N THR A 146 -18.26 -6.78 -5.95
CA THR A 146 -16.80 -6.86 -5.83
C THR A 146 -16.20 -5.46 -5.92
N PRO A 147 -16.36 -4.63 -4.86
CA PRO A 147 -15.91 -3.24 -4.87
C PRO A 147 -14.38 -3.17 -4.92
N THR A 148 -13.85 -2.25 -5.74
CA THR A 148 -12.41 -1.99 -5.85
C THR A 148 -12.07 -0.54 -5.51
N LEU A 149 -10.87 -0.33 -4.98
CA LEU A 149 -10.29 1.00 -4.79
C LEU A 149 -9.31 1.32 -5.91
N ALA A 150 -9.59 2.38 -6.68
CA ALA A 150 -8.66 2.87 -7.70
C ALA A 150 -7.49 3.61 -7.02
N VAL A 151 -6.27 3.06 -7.13
CA VAL A 151 -5.05 3.63 -6.53
C VAL A 151 -4.09 4.24 -7.56
N PHE A 152 -4.17 3.77 -8.81
CA PHE A 152 -3.32 4.20 -9.90
C PHE A 152 -4.06 4.02 -11.22
N ASN A 153 -3.85 4.94 -12.16
CA ASN A 153 -4.34 4.81 -13.52
C ASN A 153 -3.12 4.63 -14.45
N ALA A 154 -2.87 3.39 -14.87
CA ALA A 154 -1.76 3.06 -15.75
C ALA A 154 -1.99 3.55 -17.18
N LEU A 155 -3.25 3.59 -17.64
CA LEU A 155 -3.64 3.83 -19.02
C LEU A 155 -4.94 4.63 -19.11
N SER A 156 -4.93 5.75 -19.82
CA SER A 156 -6.15 6.55 -20.05
C SER A 156 -7.21 5.81 -20.89
N VAL A 157 -6.79 4.85 -21.72
CA VAL A 157 -7.65 4.07 -22.61
C VAL A 157 -7.20 2.61 -22.54
N ASN A 158 -8.15 1.69 -22.38
CA ASN A 158 -7.87 0.26 -22.42
C ASN A 158 -7.59 -0.16 -23.88
N PRO A 159 -6.42 -0.77 -24.19
CA PRO A 159 -6.12 -1.28 -25.54
C PRO A 159 -6.85 -2.59 -25.90
N GLN A 160 -7.49 -3.25 -24.93
CA GLN A 160 -8.32 -4.44 -25.11
C GLN A 160 -9.80 -4.06 -25.19
#